data_AF-A0A7X7I9N8-F1
#
_entry.id   AF-A0A7X7I9N8-F1
#
_cell.length_a   1.000
_cell.length_b   1.000
_cell.length_c   1.000
_cell.angle_alpha   90.00
_cell.angle_beta   90.00
_cell.angle_gamma   90.00
#
_symmetry.space_group_name_H-M   'P 1'
#
loop_
_entity.id
_entity.type
_entity.pdbx_description
1 polymer ?
#
loop_
_entity_poly.entity_id
_entity_poly.type
_entity_poly.pdbx_seq_one_letter_code
_entity_poly.pdbx_strand_id
1 'polypeptide(L)'
;MKRNVIISVSIAAIITALIFLFPKNGVTTDTLSEILEKTYSQLKNDHLLHDSSSISPISALLDSTCLKLSLSLGERTRSPEAVDSLISQIYHKWQIGFNSDDFDLTGMFPQSVIQSQKGSCLGVSLLFLTMAEKIGCPLYGVIIPGHVFIRYDDGIQCRNIEPNREGISHPDDYYRERYLSDHSRTKPLNKASAADLVAILNYNIANSYAKQNKTGSAIKYYKKSIATKP
;
A
#
# COMPACT_ATOMS: atom_id res chain seq x y z
N MET A 1 8.79 37.91 41.96
CA MET A 1 7.53 37.83 41.17
C MET A 1 7.78 36.99 39.92
N LYS A 2 7.37 35.72 39.90
CA LYS A 2 7.46 34.84 38.73
C LYS A 2 6.16 34.96 37.92
N ARG A 3 6.25 35.33 36.64
CA ARG A 3 5.11 35.35 35.71
C ARG A 3 4.88 33.94 35.16
N ASN A 4 3.70 33.39 35.39
CA ASN A 4 3.21 32.19 34.73
C ASN A 4 2.82 32.55 33.29
N VAL A 5 3.48 31.94 32.30
CA VAL A 5 3.08 31.96 30.90
C VAL A 5 2.07 30.83 30.72
N ILE A 6 0.78 31.18 30.61
CA ILE A 6 -0.26 30.24 30.23
C ILE A 6 -0.22 30.13 28.70
N ILE A 7 0.18 28.96 28.20
CA ILE A 7 0.15 28.63 26.78
C ILE A 7 -1.32 28.49 26.37
N SER A 8 -1.85 29.51 25.70
CA SER A 8 -3.14 29.45 25.02
C SER A 8 -2.98 28.61 23.75
N VAL A 9 -3.19 27.30 23.85
CA VAL A 9 -3.46 26.48 22.67
C VAL A 9 -4.89 26.79 22.26
N SER A 10 -5.05 27.50 21.14
CA SER A 10 -6.38 27.87 20.64
C SER A 10 -7.22 26.62 20.42
N ILE A 11 -8.42 26.59 20.98
CA ILE A 11 -9.43 25.52 20.85
C ILE A 11 -9.63 25.12 19.38
N ALA A 12 -9.44 26.06 18.44
CA ALA A 12 -9.46 25.80 17.00
C ALA A 12 -8.44 24.73 16.54
N ALA A 13 -7.20 24.74 17.05
CA ALA A 13 -6.16 23.78 16.65
C ALA A 13 -6.47 22.35 17.16
N ILE A 14 -7.07 22.25 18.35
CA ILE A 14 -7.52 20.97 18.92
C ILE A 14 -8.73 20.43 18.13
N ILE A 15 -9.65 21.29 17.71
CA ILE A 15 -10.80 20.91 16.88
C ILE A 15 -10.35 20.45 15.49
N THR A 16 -9.38 21.11 14.85
CA THR A 16 -8.84 20.68 13.55
C THR A 16 -8.16 19.31 13.64
N ALA A 17 -7.41 19.04 14.71
CA ALA A 17 -6.81 17.73 14.95
C ALA A 17 -7.87 16.63 15.24
N LEU A 18 -8.95 16.97 15.95
CA LEU A 18 -10.04 16.04 16.26
C LEU A 18 -10.91 15.70 15.04
N ILE A 19 -11.05 16.60 14.07
CA ILE A 19 -11.77 16.34 12.81
C ILE A 19 -11.02 15.30 11.94
N PHE A 20 -9.69 15.19 12.06
CA PHE A 20 -8.91 14.12 11.43
C PHE A 20 -8.93 12.80 12.22
N LEU A 21 -9.21 12.84 13.53
CA LEU A 21 -9.19 11.65 14.40
C LEU A 21 -10.54 10.93 14.51
N PHE A 22 -11.64 11.54 14.08
CA PHE A 22 -12.97 10.91 14.12
C PHE A 22 -13.71 11.13 12.79
N PRO A 23 -13.87 10.10 11.94
CA PRO A 23 -14.69 10.21 10.74
C PRO A 23 -16.15 10.44 11.13
N LYS A 24 -16.78 11.43 10.49
CA LYS A 24 -18.21 11.73 10.62
C LYS A 24 -19.04 10.50 10.23
N ASN A 25 -20.04 10.20 11.07
CA ASN A 25 -21.05 9.14 10.94
C ASN A 25 -21.42 8.76 9.49
N GLY A 26 -21.44 7.46 9.18
CA GLY A 26 -22.46 6.90 8.28
C GLY A 26 -22.08 5.70 7.42
N VAL A 27 -20.84 5.60 6.93
CA VAL A 27 -20.27 4.41 6.27
C VAL A 27 -18.76 4.51 6.50
N THR A 28 -18.20 3.76 7.44
CA THR A 28 -16.74 3.61 7.52
C THR A 28 -16.33 2.75 6.33
N THR A 29 -15.88 3.35 5.24
CA THR A 29 -15.12 2.62 4.24
C THR A 29 -13.82 2.20 4.92
N ASP A 30 -13.63 0.90 5.13
CA ASP A 30 -12.39 0.37 5.69
C ASP A 30 -11.18 0.98 4.96
N THR A 31 -10.16 1.38 5.72
CA THR A 31 -8.86 1.79 5.19
C THR A 31 -8.20 0.67 4.40
N LEU A 32 -7.23 0.99 3.53
CA LEU A 32 -6.49 -0.05 2.80
C LEU A 32 -5.79 -1.01 3.78
N SER A 33 -5.19 -0.48 4.84
CA SER A 33 -4.57 -1.28 5.91
C SER A 33 -5.55 -2.31 6.50
N GLU A 34 -6.77 -1.86 6.88
CA GLU A 34 -7.79 -2.74 7.47
C GLU A 34 -8.27 -3.81 6.50
N ILE A 35 -8.47 -3.46 5.22
CA ILE A 35 -8.89 -4.43 4.19
C ILE A 35 -7.82 -5.51 4.01
N LEU A 36 -6.54 -5.13 3.97
CA LEU A 36 -5.42 -6.07 3.81
C LEU A 36 -5.29 -6.99 5.02
N GLU A 37 -5.42 -6.47 6.25
CA GLU A 37 -5.36 -7.26 7.47
C GLU A 37 -6.51 -8.28 7.56
N LYS A 38 -7.74 -7.87 7.23
CA LYS A 38 -8.90 -8.77 7.17
C LYS A 38 -8.68 -9.87 6.12
N THR A 39 -8.19 -9.50 4.93
CA THR A 39 -7.93 -10.44 3.83
C THR A 39 -6.85 -11.45 4.21
N TYR A 40 -5.76 -10.99 4.83
CA TYR A 40 -4.68 -11.85 5.28
C TYR A 40 -5.11 -12.82 6.38
N SER A 41 -5.85 -12.31 7.37
CA SER A 41 -6.37 -13.13 8.47
C SER A 41 -7.28 -14.25 7.94
N GLN A 42 -8.11 -13.94 6.94
CA GLN A 42 -8.92 -14.94 6.26
C GLN A 42 -8.06 -16.01 5.57
N LEU A 43 -6.99 -15.64 4.87
CA LEU A 43 -6.09 -16.59 4.21
C LEU A 43 -5.33 -17.50 5.19
N LYS A 44 -4.95 -16.96 6.35
CA LYS A 44 -4.29 -17.76 7.41
C LYS A 44 -5.26 -18.79 7.99
N ASN A 45 -6.52 -18.40 8.24
CA ASN A 45 -7.56 -19.32 8.70
C ASN A 45 -7.89 -20.40 7.67
N ASP A 46 -7.78 -20.08 6.39
CA ASP A 46 -7.93 -21.05 5.31
C ASP A 46 -6.68 -21.99 5.18
N HIS A 47 -5.67 -21.88 6.06
CA HIS A 47 -4.41 -22.65 6.16
C HIS A 47 -3.45 -22.55 4.97
N LEU A 48 -3.37 -21.38 4.33
CA LEU A 48 -2.68 -21.24 3.04
C LEU A 48 -1.45 -20.35 3.07
N LEU A 49 -1.31 -19.60 4.15
CA LEU A 49 -0.05 -19.02 4.53
C LEU A 49 0.52 -19.96 5.59
N HIS A 50 1.51 -20.76 5.23
CA HIS A 50 2.22 -21.67 6.14
C HIS A 50 3.19 -20.93 7.06
N ASP A 51 2.96 -19.64 7.28
CA ASP A 51 3.79 -18.87 8.19
C ASP A 51 3.36 -19.16 9.63
N SER A 52 4.21 -19.93 10.31
CA SER A 52 4.11 -20.24 11.74
C SER A 52 4.30 -19.01 12.64
N SER A 53 4.73 -17.89 12.06
CA SER A 53 4.99 -16.65 12.78
C SER A 53 3.68 -15.93 13.15
N SER A 54 3.69 -15.33 14.33
CA SER A 54 2.63 -14.39 14.74
C SER A 54 2.70 -13.14 13.88
N ILE A 55 1.56 -12.65 13.41
CA ILE A 55 1.44 -11.43 12.58
C ILE A 55 1.57 -10.17 13.44
N SER A 56 1.13 -10.26 14.71
CA SER A 56 1.06 -9.11 15.62
C SER A 56 2.40 -8.38 15.79
N PRO A 57 3.55 -9.07 15.92
CA PRO A 57 4.86 -8.40 15.93
C PRO A 57 5.16 -7.58 14.67
N ILE A 58 4.73 -8.03 13.49
CA ILE A 58 5.05 -7.36 12.22
C ILE A 58 4.12 -6.16 12.00
N SER A 59 2.83 -6.28 12.31
CA SER A 59 1.91 -5.13 12.30
C SER A 59 2.39 -4.03 13.27
N ALA A 60 2.83 -4.42 14.48
CA ALA A 60 3.39 -3.47 15.45
C ALA A 60 4.70 -2.82 14.95
N LEU A 61 5.56 -3.56 14.23
CA LEU A 61 6.75 -3.00 13.59
C LEU A 61 6.39 -1.96 12.53
N LEU A 62 5.41 -2.27 11.67
CA LEU A 62 4.92 -1.36 10.64
C LEU A 62 4.37 -0.07 11.27
N ASP A 63 3.49 -0.20 12.26
CA ASP A 63 2.86 0.93 12.94
C ASP A 63 3.88 1.81 13.66
N SER A 64 4.78 1.20 14.44
CA SER A 64 5.82 1.95 15.16
C SER A 64 6.81 2.62 14.21
N THR A 65 7.08 2.02 13.04
CA THR A 65 7.92 2.63 12.00
C THR A 65 7.20 3.83 11.37
N CYS A 66 5.92 3.69 11.01
CA CYS A 66 5.13 4.78 10.46
C CYS A 66 5.02 5.94 11.46
N LEU A 67 4.81 5.66 12.74
CA LEU A 67 4.79 6.69 13.78
C LEU A 67 6.11 7.45 13.86
N LYS A 68 7.26 6.74 13.84
CA LYS A 68 8.59 7.38 13.84
C LYS A 68 8.82 8.25 12.61
N LEU A 69 8.39 7.78 11.43
CA LEU A 69 8.48 8.55 10.19
C LEU A 69 7.60 9.81 10.25
N SER A 70 6.34 9.69 10.69
CA SER A 70 5.44 10.83 10.86
C SER A 70 6.03 11.88 11.80
N LEU A 71 6.60 11.44 12.94
CA LEU A 71 7.21 12.34 13.91
C LEU A 71 8.47 13.05 13.36
N SER A 72 9.30 12.36 12.56
CA SER A 72 10.50 12.98 11.99
C SER A 72 10.19 13.92 10.81
N LEU A 73 9.16 13.61 10.04
CA LEU A 73 8.73 14.40 8.89
C LEU A 73 7.90 15.62 9.30
N GLY A 74 7.02 15.49 10.29
CA GLY A 74 6.07 16.56 10.65
C GLY A 74 5.21 16.94 9.45
N GLU A 75 5.11 18.24 9.12
CA GLU A 75 4.36 18.73 7.96
C GLU A 75 4.90 18.22 6.61
N ARG A 76 6.14 17.70 6.56
CA ARG A 76 6.75 17.15 5.35
C ARG A 76 6.20 15.77 4.96
N THR A 77 5.26 15.20 5.70
CA THR A 77 4.60 13.94 5.29
C THR A 77 3.90 14.06 3.93
N ARG A 78 3.53 15.28 3.52
CA ARG A 78 2.89 15.56 2.23
C ARG A 78 3.85 15.99 1.12
N SER A 79 5.16 16.03 1.37
CA SER A 79 6.16 16.48 0.41
C SER A 79 6.95 15.31 -0.23
N PRO A 80 7.74 15.53 -1.28
CA PRO A 80 8.56 14.48 -1.90
C PRO A 80 9.54 13.81 -0.92
N GLU A 81 9.98 14.50 0.12
CA GLU A 81 10.85 13.97 1.16
C GLU A 81 10.22 12.79 1.94
N ALA A 82 8.88 12.74 2.03
CA ALA A 82 8.19 11.59 2.58
C ALA A 82 8.38 10.35 1.70
N VAL A 83 8.36 10.53 0.37
CA VAL A 83 8.61 9.45 -0.60
C VAL A 83 10.03 8.92 -0.44
N ASP A 84 11.03 9.81 -0.33
CA ASP A 84 12.42 9.40 -0.13
C ASP A 84 12.60 8.65 1.20
N SER A 85 11.89 9.07 2.24
CA SER A 85 11.91 8.39 3.55
C SER A 85 11.30 6.99 3.48
N LEU A 86 10.21 6.83 2.72
CA LEU A 86 9.58 5.53 2.47
C LEU A 86 10.48 4.60 1.65
N ILE A 87 11.07 5.11 0.55
CA ILE A 87 12.04 4.37 -0.27
C ILE A 87 13.23 3.92 0.59
N SER A 88 13.81 4.83 1.38
CA SER A 88 14.92 4.51 2.27
C SER A 88 14.53 3.46 3.31
N GLN A 89 13.34 3.56 3.89
CA GLN A 89 12.86 2.59 4.86
C GLN A 89 12.68 1.19 4.24
N ILE A 90 12.04 1.10 3.07
CA ILE A 90 11.69 -0.17 2.42
C ILE A 90 12.93 -0.84 1.80
N TYR A 91 13.71 -0.11 1.01
CA TYR A 91 14.79 -0.72 0.22
C TYR A 91 16.15 -0.69 0.91
N HIS A 92 16.46 0.32 1.72
CA HIS A 92 17.78 0.41 2.35
C HIS A 92 17.80 -0.15 3.77
N LYS A 93 16.77 0.14 4.58
CA LYS A 93 16.71 -0.33 5.97
C LYS A 93 16.12 -1.74 6.08
N TRP A 94 14.97 -1.99 5.44
CA TRP A 94 14.36 -3.33 5.44
C TRP A 94 14.94 -4.26 4.38
N GLN A 95 15.70 -3.72 3.41
CA GLN A 95 16.38 -4.49 2.36
C GLN A 95 15.41 -5.37 1.56
N ILE A 96 14.19 -4.86 1.31
CA ILE A 96 13.18 -5.60 0.58
C ILE A 96 13.57 -5.71 -0.89
N GLY A 97 13.74 -6.94 -1.37
CA GLY A 97 14.01 -7.25 -2.77
C GLY A 97 12.75 -7.58 -3.57
N PHE A 98 12.90 -7.65 -4.88
CA PHE A 98 11.82 -8.10 -5.78
C PHE A 98 11.69 -9.62 -5.77
N ASN A 99 10.45 -10.10 -5.66
CA ASN A 99 10.06 -11.48 -5.91
C ASN A 99 9.35 -11.56 -7.27
N SER A 100 9.95 -12.28 -8.22
CA SER A 100 9.38 -12.47 -9.56
C SER A 100 8.41 -13.65 -9.66
N ASP A 101 8.18 -14.40 -8.58
CA ASP A 101 7.15 -15.45 -8.58
C ASP A 101 5.76 -14.84 -8.33
N ASP A 102 5.05 -14.58 -9.42
CA ASP A 102 3.69 -14.01 -9.39
C ASP A 102 2.65 -14.89 -8.66
N PHE A 103 3.01 -16.12 -8.29
CA PHE A 103 2.15 -17.07 -7.59
C PHE A 103 2.48 -17.23 -6.11
N ASP A 104 3.57 -16.61 -5.63
CA ASP A 104 3.98 -16.67 -4.24
C ASP A 104 3.17 -15.67 -3.40
N LEU A 105 2.22 -16.19 -2.61
CA LEU A 105 1.36 -15.40 -1.74
C LEU A 105 2.15 -14.62 -0.67
N THR A 106 3.34 -15.08 -0.29
CA THR A 106 4.17 -14.38 0.72
C THR A 106 4.68 -13.05 0.18
N GLY A 107 4.81 -12.91 -1.14
CA GLY A 107 5.20 -11.67 -1.79
C GLY A 107 4.06 -10.69 -2.03
N MET A 108 2.83 -10.94 -1.55
CA MET A 108 1.64 -10.14 -1.88
C MET A 108 1.11 -9.27 -0.74
N PHE A 109 1.54 -9.50 0.49
CA PHE A 109 1.01 -8.82 1.68
C PHE A 109 2.10 -8.06 2.43
N PRO A 110 1.85 -6.81 2.91
CA PRO A 110 2.85 -5.99 3.59
C PRO A 110 3.63 -6.73 4.68
N GLN A 111 2.92 -7.42 5.58
CA GLN A 111 3.51 -8.19 6.67
C GLN A 111 4.44 -9.30 6.19
N SER A 112 4.03 -10.07 5.19
CA SER A 112 4.85 -11.16 4.64
C SER A 112 6.03 -10.63 3.83
N VAL A 113 5.87 -9.47 3.17
CA VAL A 113 6.96 -8.80 2.45
C VAL A 113 8.02 -8.30 3.42
N ILE A 114 7.64 -7.68 4.54
CA ILE A 114 8.59 -7.25 5.58
C ILE A 114 9.33 -8.46 6.16
N GLN A 115 8.62 -9.54 6.45
CA GLN A 115 9.18 -10.73 7.08
C GLN A 115 10.11 -11.52 6.16
N SER A 116 9.72 -11.71 4.90
CA SER A 116 10.53 -12.45 3.91
C SER A 116 11.61 -11.59 3.26
N GLN A 117 11.55 -10.26 3.47
CA GLN A 117 12.36 -9.25 2.79
C GLN A 117 12.25 -9.35 1.25
N LYS A 118 11.14 -9.88 0.74
CA LYS A 118 10.90 -10.05 -0.69
C LYS A 118 9.44 -9.80 -1.01
N GLY A 119 9.17 -9.09 -2.10
CA GLY A 119 7.80 -8.81 -2.51
C GLY A 119 7.61 -8.70 -4.01
N SER A 120 6.43 -9.10 -4.47
CA SER A 120 5.95 -8.83 -5.83
C SER A 120 5.75 -7.33 -6.04
N CYS A 121 5.57 -6.89 -7.30
CA CYS A 121 5.26 -5.49 -7.59
C CYS A 121 4.01 -5.02 -6.84
N LEU A 122 2.98 -5.88 -6.76
CA LEU A 122 1.77 -5.60 -5.99
C LEU A 122 2.06 -5.54 -4.48
N GLY A 123 2.75 -6.54 -3.91
CA GLY A 123 2.97 -6.59 -2.46
C GLY A 123 3.81 -5.44 -1.94
N VAL A 124 4.87 -5.06 -2.67
CA VAL A 124 5.68 -3.88 -2.33
C VAL A 124 4.86 -2.60 -2.52
N SER A 125 4.03 -2.51 -3.56
CA SER A 125 3.10 -1.37 -3.73
C SER A 125 2.13 -1.23 -2.57
N LEU A 126 1.52 -2.34 -2.12
CA LEU A 126 0.62 -2.35 -0.97
C LEU A 126 1.34 -1.93 0.31
N LEU A 127 2.59 -2.36 0.52
CA LEU A 127 3.40 -1.92 1.65
C LEU A 127 3.60 -0.40 1.66
N PHE A 128 4.05 0.16 0.53
CA PHE A 128 4.18 1.61 0.37
C PHE A 128 2.87 2.34 0.64
N LEU A 129 1.76 1.87 0.08
CA LEU A 129 0.45 2.51 0.21
C LEU A 129 -0.08 2.44 1.65
N THR A 130 0.09 1.31 2.34
CA THR A 130 -0.26 1.20 3.76
C THR A 130 0.58 2.13 4.62
N MET A 131 1.88 2.24 4.36
CA MET A 131 2.73 3.21 5.08
C MET A 131 2.32 4.65 4.78
N ALA A 132 2.04 4.96 3.51
CA ALA A 132 1.63 6.28 3.07
C ALA A 132 0.31 6.72 3.70
N GLU A 133 -0.68 5.81 3.74
CA GLU A 133 -1.97 6.00 4.42
C GLU A 133 -1.76 6.34 5.90
N LYS A 134 -0.88 5.60 6.59
CA LYS A 134 -0.58 5.82 8.03
C LYS A 134 0.17 7.12 8.31
N ILE A 135 1.02 7.60 7.41
CA ILE A 135 1.78 8.85 7.60
C ILE A 135 1.13 10.08 6.96
N GLY A 136 0.05 9.91 6.18
CA GLY A 136 -0.62 11.00 5.46
C GLY A 136 0.12 11.46 4.19
N CYS A 137 0.92 10.60 3.57
CA CYS A 137 1.61 10.88 2.31
C CYS A 137 0.67 10.65 1.12
N PRO A 138 0.54 11.59 0.16
CA PRO A 138 -0.38 11.47 -0.96
C PRO A 138 0.17 10.54 -2.07
N LEU A 139 0.29 9.26 -1.73
CA LEU A 139 0.63 8.19 -2.65
C LEU A 139 -0.63 7.45 -3.10
N TYR A 140 -0.63 7.00 -4.36
CA TYR A 140 -1.65 6.09 -4.87
C TYR A 140 -1.07 5.07 -5.84
N GLY A 141 -1.76 3.93 -5.96
CA GLY A 141 -1.40 2.90 -6.94
C GLY A 141 -1.85 3.30 -8.35
N VAL A 142 -1.12 2.85 -9.35
CA VAL A 142 -1.51 2.89 -10.76
C VAL A 142 -1.46 1.46 -11.28
N ILE A 143 -2.59 1.00 -11.84
CA ILE A 143 -2.74 -0.36 -12.35
C ILE A 143 -2.76 -0.30 -13.88
N ILE A 144 -1.86 -1.06 -14.49
CA ILE A 144 -1.79 -1.29 -15.94
C ILE A 144 -1.73 -2.80 -16.20
N PRO A 145 -2.00 -3.27 -17.43
CA PRO A 145 -1.95 -4.69 -17.74
C PRO A 145 -0.61 -5.32 -17.32
N GLY A 146 -0.69 -6.30 -16.41
CA GLY A 146 0.47 -7.05 -15.92
C GLY A 146 1.41 -6.28 -14.98
N HIS A 147 1.07 -5.07 -14.53
CA HIS A 147 1.95 -4.30 -13.65
C HIS A 147 1.20 -3.34 -12.72
N VAL A 148 1.75 -3.16 -11.53
CA VAL A 148 1.30 -2.15 -10.57
C VAL A 148 2.52 -1.34 -10.18
N PHE A 149 2.38 -0.02 -10.20
CA PHE A 149 3.36 0.92 -9.68
C PHE A 149 2.68 1.98 -8.81
N ILE A 150 3.47 2.85 -8.20
CA ILE A 150 2.99 3.84 -7.24
C ILE A 150 3.33 5.23 -7.72
N ARG A 151 2.48 6.20 -7.41
CA ARG A 151 2.64 7.59 -7.79
C ARG A 151 2.39 8.48 -6.61
N TYR A 152 3.36 9.35 -6.34
CA TYR A 152 3.18 10.51 -5.48
C TYR A 152 2.59 11.64 -6.31
N ASP A 153 1.63 12.35 -5.72
CA ASP A 153 0.98 13.50 -6.36
C ASP A 153 0.35 14.39 -5.28
N ASP A 154 0.95 15.55 -5.02
CA ASP A 154 0.38 16.57 -4.13
C ASP A 154 -0.43 17.65 -4.88
N GLY A 155 -0.64 17.47 -6.19
CA GLY A 155 -1.26 18.44 -7.09
C GLY A 155 -0.29 19.49 -7.66
N ILE A 156 0.97 19.50 -7.21
CA ILE A 156 2.03 20.40 -7.70
C ILE A 156 3.17 19.58 -8.32
N GLN A 157 3.60 18.54 -7.61
CA GLN A 157 4.67 17.63 -7.97
C GLN A 157 4.12 16.22 -8.13
N CYS A 158 4.57 15.54 -9.17
CA CYS A 158 4.23 14.16 -9.45
C CYS A 158 5.48 13.31 -9.61
N ARG A 159 5.53 12.13 -8.98
CA ARG A 159 6.66 11.21 -9.06
C ARG A 159 6.18 9.76 -9.08
N ASN A 160 6.54 9.04 -10.15
CA ASN A 160 6.36 7.59 -10.23
C ASN A 160 7.43 6.84 -9.43
N ILE A 161 7.09 5.69 -8.89
CA ILE A 161 7.96 4.88 -8.01
C ILE A 161 7.80 3.41 -8.41
N GLU A 162 8.89 2.78 -8.85
CA GLU A 162 8.86 1.36 -9.23
C GLU A 162 9.04 0.40 -8.05
N PRO A 163 8.04 -0.44 -7.75
CA PRO A 163 8.11 -1.40 -6.65
C PRO A 163 9.09 -2.56 -6.91
N ASN A 164 9.40 -2.85 -8.17
CA ASN A 164 10.30 -3.95 -8.57
C ASN A 164 11.71 -3.48 -8.95
N ARG A 165 12.01 -2.18 -8.81
CA ARG A 165 13.29 -1.56 -9.18
C ARG A 165 13.72 -0.53 -8.13
N GLU A 166 13.62 -0.90 -6.86
CA GLU A 166 14.14 -0.10 -5.73
C GLU A 166 13.62 1.35 -5.69
N GLY A 167 12.39 1.58 -6.18
CA GLY A 167 11.77 2.90 -6.18
C GLY A 167 12.29 3.86 -7.25
N ILE A 168 13.02 3.37 -8.26
CA ILE A 168 13.40 4.16 -9.44
C ILE A 168 12.16 4.82 -10.04
N SER A 169 12.31 6.08 -10.44
CA SER A 169 11.26 6.85 -11.09
C SER A 169 11.41 6.77 -12.61
N HIS A 170 10.30 6.48 -13.28
CA HIS A 170 10.19 6.53 -14.73
C HIS A 170 9.06 7.48 -15.16
N PRO A 171 9.17 8.19 -16.29
CA PRO A 171 8.08 8.99 -16.82
C PRO A 171 6.91 8.10 -17.30
N ASP A 172 5.73 8.68 -17.50
CA ASP A 172 4.55 7.93 -17.97
C ASP A 172 4.79 7.22 -19.31
N ASP A 173 5.57 7.84 -20.20
CA ASP A 173 5.90 7.28 -21.51
C ASP A 173 6.63 5.93 -21.42
N TYR A 174 7.49 5.76 -20.42
CA TYR A 174 8.14 4.47 -20.17
C TYR A 174 7.10 3.35 -19.94
N TYR A 175 6.06 3.64 -19.14
CA TYR A 175 5.01 2.66 -18.86
C TYR A 175 4.12 2.41 -20.08
N ARG A 176 3.83 3.47 -20.85
CA ARG A 176 3.03 3.38 -22.08
C ARG A 176 3.70 2.52 -23.13
N GLU A 177 4.98 2.76 -23.37
CA GLU A 177 5.77 2.01 -24.36
C GLU A 177 5.94 0.55 -23.95
N ARG A 178 6.15 0.30 -22.66
CA ARG A 178 6.46 -1.04 -22.14
C ARG A 178 5.23 -1.93 -21.97
N TYR A 179 4.09 -1.39 -21.54
CA TYR A 179 2.95 -2.20 -21.08
C TYR A 179 1.67 -2.01 -21.89
N LEU A 180 1.52 -0.92 -22.65
CA LEU A 180 0.28 -0.62 -23.35
C LEU A 180 0.40 -0.89 -24.86
N SER A 181 -0.64 -1.52 -25.42
CA SER A 181 -0.82 -1.61 -26.86
C SER A 181 -1.06 -0.23 -27.46
N ASP A 182 -0.77 -0.05 -28.76
CA ASP A 182 -0.88 1.24 -29.46
C ASP A 182 -2.23 1.93 -29.24
N HIS A 183 -3.33 1.16 -29.26
CA HIS A 183 -4.69 1.64 -29.03
C HIS A 183 -4.98 2.16 -27.61
N SER A 184 -4.12 1.83 -26.64
CA SER A 184 -4.25 2.25 -25.24
C SER A 184 -3.16 3.22 -24.81
N ARG A 185 -2.13 3.47 -25.64
CA ARG A 185 -1.00 4.35 -25.29
C ARG A 185 -1.39 5.79 -24.97
N THR A 186 -2.51 6.28 -25.49
CA THR A 186 -3.00 7.64 -25.22
C THR A 186 -3.93 7.73 -24.01
N LYS A 187 -4.34 6.60 -23.41
CA LYS A 187 -5.27 6.61 -22.27
C LYS A 187 -4.59 7.09 -21.00
N PRO A 188 -5.24 7.90 -20.15
CA PRO A 188 -4.62 8.37 -18.92
C PRO A 188 -4.26 7.21 -17.99
N LEU A 189 -3.10 7.32 -17.32
CA LEU A 189 -2.67 6.39 -16.28
C LEU A 189 -3.32 6.81 -14.96
N ASN A 190 -4.52 6.27 -14.71
CA ASN A 190 -5.37 6.75 -13.63
C ASN A 190 -4.95 6.22 -12.25
N LYS A 191 -5.26 7.03 -11.23
CA LYS A 191 -5.25 6.61 -9.82
C LYS A 191 -6.15 5.40 -9.62
N ALA A 192 -5.59 4.33 -9.07
CA ALA A 192 -6.33 3.16 -8.62
C ALA A 192 -7.07 3.45 -7.32
N SER A 193 -8.30 2.97 -7.21
CA SER A 193 -9.03 2.92 -5.94
C SER A 193 -8.49 1.77 -5.07
N ALA A 194 -8.81 1.80 -3.77
CA ALA A 194 -8.54 0.66 -2.89
C ALA A 194 -9.24 -0.61 -3.39
N ALA A 195 -10.44 -0.47 -3.95
CA ALA A 195 -11.19 -1.57 -4.55
C ALA A 195 -10.43 -2.18 -5.74
N ASP A 196 -9.83 -1.37 -6.62
CA ASP A 196 -9.05 -1.89 -7.75
C ASP A 196 -7.83 -2.69 -7.28
N LEU A 197 -7.11 -2.20 -6.27
CA LEU A 197 -5.96 -2.90 -5.69
C LEU A 197 -6.36 -4.23 -5.05
N VAL A 198 -7.47 -4.24 -4.32
CA VAL A 198 -8.02 -5.46 -3.69
C VAL A 198 -8.54 -6.44 -4.73
N ALA A 199 -9.11 -5.95 -5.84
CA ALA A 199 -9.52 -6.80 -6.96
C ALA A 199 -8.30 -7.52 -7.57
N ILE A 200 -7.20 -6.81 -7.80
CA ILE A 200 -5.95 -7.41 -8.31
C ILE A 200 -5.31 -8.36 -7.30
N LEU A 201 -5.33 -8.03 -6.00
CA LEU A 201 -4.88 -8.94 -4.96
C LEU A 201 -5.67 -10.25 -4.97
N ASN A 202 -7.00 -10.18 -5.02
CA ASN A 202 -7.86 -11.37 -5.11
C ASN A 202 -7.61 -12.17 -6.41
N TYR A 203 -7.33 -11.49 -7.52
CA TYR A 203 -6.96 -12.14 -8.78
C TYR A 203 -5.65 -12.93 -8.64
N ASN A 204 -4.61 -12.32 -8.04
CA ASN A 204 -3.32 -12.99 -7.83
C ASN A 204 -3.42 -14.14 -6.83
N ILE A 205 -4.24 -14.00 -5.79
CA ILE A 205 -4.56 -15.11 -4.87
C ILE A 205 -5.22 -16.26 -5.64
N ALA A 206 -6.20 -15.97 -6.49
CA ALA A 206 -6.86 -16.98 -7.32
C ALA A 206 -5.88 -17.71 -8.26
N ASN A 207 -4.95 -16.98 -8.88
CA ASN A 207 -3.89 -17.56 -9.71
C ASN A 207 -2.99 -18.51 -8.91
N SER A 208 -2.62 -18.14 -7.68
CA SER A 208 -1.83 -19.01 -6.80
C SER A 208 -2.57 -20.32 -6.48
N TYR A 209 -3.88 -20.27 -6.21
CA TYR A 209 -4.70 -21.48 -6.03
C TYR A 209 -4.81 -22.31 -7.31
N ALA A 210 -4.98 -21.67 -8.45
CA ALA A 210 -5.09 -22.35 -9.74
C ALA A 210 -3.81 -23.14 -10.05
N LYS A 211 -2.63 -22.55 -9.80
CA LYS A 211 -1.32 -23.24 -9.94
C LYS A 211 -1.19 -24.47 -9.03
N GLN A 212 -1.88 -24.48 -7.89
CA GLN A 212 -1.92 -25.60 -6.94
C GLN A 212 -3.04 -26.61 -7.23
N ASN A 213 -3.77 -26.48 -8.35
CA ASN A 213 -4.96 -27.28 -8.68
C ASN A 213 -6.10 -27.20 -7.63
N LYS A 214 -6.12 -26.14 -6.82
CA LYS A 214 -7.16 -25.88 -5.80
C LYS A 214 -8.34 -25.12 -6.43
N THR A 215 -9.00 -25.75 -7.39
CA THR A 215 -10.01 -25.12 -8.27
C THR A 215 -11.14 -24.42 -7.53
N GLY A 216 -11.67 -25.03 -6.46
CA GLY A 216 -12.76 -24.41 -5.67
C GLY A 216 -12.35 -23.06 -5.07
N SER A 217 -11.14 -22.99 -4.50
CA SER A 217 -10.60 -21.75 -3.94
C SER A 217 -10.24 -20.74 -5.02
N ALA A 218 -9.68 -21.18 -6.14
CA ALA A 218 -9.41 -20.31 -7.28
C ALA A 218 -10.71 -19.62 -7.76
N ILE A 219 -11.79 -20.38 -7.95
CA ILE A 219 -13.10 -19.83 -8.34
C ILE A 219 -13.65 -18.86 -7.29
N LYS A 220 -13.54 -19.18 -5.99
CA LYS A 220 -13.96 -18.28 -4.89
C LYS A 220 -13.27 -16.91 -5.01
N TYR A 221 -11.96 -16.89 -5.22
CA TYR A 221 -11.19 -15.64 -5.26
C TYR A 221 -11.31 -14.89 -6.60
N TYR A 222 -11.46 -15.59 -7.73
CA TYR A 222 -11.84 -14.94 -8.99
C TYR A 222 -13.19 -14.23 -8.87
N LYS A 223 -14.18 -14.87 -8.25
CA LYS A 223 -15.49 -14.24 -7.98
C LYS A 223 -15.36 -13.01 -7.09
N LYS A 224 -14.56 -13.06 -6.02
CA LYS A 224 -14.26 -11.89 -5.18
C LYS A 224 -13.61 -10.76 -5.98
N SER A 225 -12.62 -11.07 -6.83
CA SER A 225 -11.95 -10.09 -7.68
C SER A 225 -12.93 -9.36 -8.60
N ILE A 226 -13.81 -10.11 -9.28
CA ILE A 226 -14.82 -9.56 -10.19
C ILE A 226 -15.86 -8.72 -9.42
N ALA A 227 -16.33 -9.20 -8.28
CA ALA A 227 -17.34 -8.52 -7.46
C ALA A 227 -16.82 -7.23 -6.79
N THR A 228 -15.50 -7.04 -6.72
CA THR A 228 -14.87 -5.85 -6.14
C THR A 228 -14.77 -4.71 -7.15
N LYS A 229 -14.84 -5.00 -8.46
CA LYS A 229 -14.92 -3.95 -9.48
C LYS A 229 -16.33 -3.33 -9.45
N PRO A 230 -16.45 -2.01 -9.28
CA PRO A 230 -17.74 -1.32 -9.34
C PRO A 230 -18.38 -1.41 -10.73
#